data_AF-A0A1V9FZ74-F1
#
_entry.id   AF-A0A1V9FZ74-F1
#
_cell.length_a   1.000
_cell.length_b   1.000
_cell.length_c   1.000
_cell.angle_alpha   90.00
_cell.angle_beta   90.00
_cell.angle_gamma   90.00
#
_symmetry.space_group_name_H-M   'P 1'
#
loop_
_entity.id
_entity.type
_entity.pdbx_description
1 polymer ?
#
loop_
_entity_poly.entity_id
_entity_poly.type
_entity_poly.pdbx_seq_one_letter_code
_entity_poly.pdbx_strand_id
1 'polypeptide(L)'
;MALQLAALLLLSVMAHAAGGFEKNGSYWAIKFAGYIFNHTQTVILGNAPQKLETSAALGSCNSGGFIYQWQQSTDGVNFTNIPGANGVEYQPGAITQKMYYRRMVSCGSETAYTNVATVSVELDGGCISTKTQWLLFGNIPASINATAALFGRDPGNYSYQWQCSIDNISFIDIPGATLQNLSFSSPLPQLCGFSEKRSQAVRWI
;
A
#
# COMPACT_ATOMS: atom_id res chain seq x y z
N MET A 1 -8.42 -9.49 24.67
CA MET A 1 -9.72 -8.83 24.90
C MET A 1 -9.91 -7.57 24.03
N ALA A 2 -9.36 -7.55 22.81
CA ALA A 2 -9.52 -6.44 21.85
C ALA A 2 -10.23 -6.87 20.55
N LEU A 3 -10.42 -8.17 20.33
CA LEU A 3 -11.13 -8.71 19.16
C LEU A 3 -12.67 -8.58 19.26
N GLN A 4 -13.22 -8.50 20.47
CA GLN A 4 -14.68 -8.41 20.67
C GLN A 4 -15.23 -6.99 20.50
N LEU A 5 -14.38 -5.96 20.67
CA LEU A 5 -14.81 -4.55 20.59
C LEU A 5 -14.86 -4.02 19.15
N ALA A 6 -14.09 -4.59 18.22
CA ALA A 6 -14.14 -4.23 16.80
C ALA A 6 -15.43 -4.74 16.10
N ALA A 7 -15.98 -5.86 16.55
CA ALA A 7 -17.23 -6.42 16.02
C ALA A 7 -18.47 -5.58 16.40
N LEU A 8 -18.43 -4.87 17.53
CA LEU A 8 -19.57 -4.09 18.03
C LEU A 8 -19.67 -2.69 17.39
N LEU A 9 -18.55 -2.10 16.96
CA LEU A 9 -18.56 -0.80 16.25
C LEU A 9 -18.99 -0.92 14.78
N LEU A 10 -18.92 -2.12 14.18
CA LEU A 10 -19.43 -2.34 12.82
C LEU A 10 -20.96 -2.36 12.75
N LEU A 11 -21.66 -2.53 13.88
CA LEU A 11 -23.13 -2.55 13.89
C LEU A 11 -23.74 -1.14 13.82
N SER A 12 -23.03 -0.07 14.20
CA SER A 12 -23.58 1.29 14.24
C SER A 12 -23.48 2.04 12.91
N VAL A 13 -22.55 1.66 12.02
CA VAL A 13 -22.48 2.19 10.65
C VAL A 13 -23.55 1.56 9.74
N MET A 14 -24.14 0.43 10.15
CA MET A 14 -25.20 -0.27 9.41
C MET A 14 -26.60 0.35 9.58
N ALA A 15 -26.77 1.39 10.42
CA ALA A 15 -28.09 1.93 10.78
C ALA A 15 -28.46 3.28 10.11
N HIS A 16 -27.64 3.85 9.22
CA HIS A 16 -27.93 5.17 8.61
C HIS A 16 -28.35 5.14 7.13
N ALA A 17 -28.84 4.00 6.60
CA ALA A 17 -29.43 3.93 5.26
C ALA A 17 -30.80 3.22 5.20
N ALA A 18 -31.49 3.07 6.35
CA ALA A 18 -32.82 2.46 6.42
C ALA A 18 -33.97 3.50 6.47
N GLY A 19 -33.80 4.64 5.82
CA GLY A 19 -34.83 5.69 5.73
C GLY A 19 -35.05 6.13 4.29
N GLY A 20 -35.83 5.36 3.52
CA GLY A 20 -36.14 5.73 2.15
C GLY A 20 -37.07 4.77 1.42
N PHE A 21 -38.38 4.92 1.66
CA PHE A 21 -39.52 4.55 0.81
C PHE A 21 -39.67 3.07 0.37
N GLU A 22 -40.49 2.33 1.10
CA GLU A 22 -41.24 1.19 0.54
C GLU A 22 -42.48 1.69 -0.20
N LYS A 23 -42.55 1.46 -1.52
CA LYS A 23 -43.82 1.39 -2.26
C LYS A 23 -43.74 0.30 -3.33
N ASN A 24 -44.54 -0.75 -3.15
CA ASN A 24 -45.10 -1.64 -4.17
C ASN A 24 -44.17 -2.19 -5.27
N GLY A 25 -43.73 -3.45 -5.12
CA GLY A 25 -43.31 -4.30 -6.24
C GLY A 25 -41.86 -4.79 -6.15
N SER A 26 -41.67 -5.97 -5.56
CA SER A 26 -40.52 -6.89 -5.69
C SER A 26 -39.21 -6.33 -6.26
N TYR A 27 -38.33 -5.82 -5.41
CA TYR A 27 -36.96 -5.44 -5.80
C TYR A 27 -35.97 -6.55 -5.40
N TRP A 28 -35.62 -7.42 -6.34
CA TRP A 28 -34.45 -8.30 -6.25
C TRP A 28 -33.17 -7.48 -6.44
N ALA A 29 -32.88 -6.60 -5.49
CA ALA A 29 -31.76 -5.66 -5.62
C ALA A 29 -30.57 -6.04 -4.73
N ILE A 30 -29.36 -5.78 -5.23
CA ILE A 30 -28.16 -5.80 -4.39
C ILE A 30 -28.23 -4.59 -3.44
N LYS A 31 -28.30 -4.83 -2.14
CA LYS A 31 -28.31 -3.75 -1.12
C LYS A 31 -26.91 -3.45 -0.59
N PHE A 32 -26.05 -4.46 -0.59
CA PHE A 32 -24.66 -4.34 -0.13
C PHE A 32 -23.79 -5.39 -0.81
N ALA A 33 -22.67 -4.99 -1.41
CA ALA A 33 -21.75 -5.90 -2.09
C ALA A 33 -20.77 -6.63 -1.14
N GLY A 34 -20.75 -6.25 0.14
CA GLY A 34 -19.76 -6.67 1.13
C GLY A 34 -18.67 -5.63 1.35
N TYR A 35 -17.77 -5.93 2.28
CA TYR A 35 -16.64 -5.11 2.68
C TYR A 35 -15.40 -5.98 2.89
N ILE A 36 -14.25 -5.52 2.39
CA ILE A 36 -12.94 -6.13 2.58
C ILE A 36 -12.34 -5.55 3.86
N PHE A 37 -12.06 -6.39 4.86
CA PHE A 37 -11.61 -5.95 6.19
C PHE A 37 -10.12 -5.58 6.20
N ASN A 38 -9.28 -6.47 5.69
CA ASN A 38 -7.82 -6.28 5.58
C ASN A 38 -7.43 -5.64 4.24
N HIS A 39 -8.11 -4.54 3.91
CA HIS A 39 -8.02 -3.86 2.61
C HIS A 39 -6.74 -3.03 2.42
N THR A 40 -5.80 -3.04 3.37
CA THR A 40 -4.47 -2.42 3.20
C THR A 40 -3.43 -3.41 3.68
N GLN A 41 -2.52 -3.79 2.80
CA GLN A 41 -1.43 -4.71 3.11
C GLN A 41 -0.13 -4.23 2.47
N THR A 42 0.98 -4.58 3.12
CA THR A 42 2.34 -4.38 2.60
C THR A 42 3.05 -5.72 2.64
N VAL A 43 3.75 -6.09 1.57
CA VAL A 43 4.49 -7.35 1.46
C VAL A 43 5.91 -7.12 0.96
N ILE A 44 6.81 -8.05 1.28
CA ILE A 44 8.14 -8.12 0.66
C ILE A 44 7.97 -8.44 -0.84
N LEU A 45 8.86 -7.91 -1.66
CA LEU A 45 8.87 -8.11 -3.11
C LEU A 45 8.78 -9.61 -3.46
N GLY A 46 7.82 -9.98 -4.32
CA GLY A 46 7.64 -11.35 -4.79
C GLY A 46 6.89 -12.26 -3.81
N ASN A 47 6.43 -11.76 -2.66
CA ASN A 47 5.60 -12.52 -1.74
C ASN A 47 4.11 -12.28 -1.99
N ALA A 48 3.31 -13.30 -1.66
CA ALA A 48 1.85 -13.18 -1.65
C ALA A 48 1.37 -12.46 -0.38
N PRO A 49 0.34 -11.61 -0.47
CA PRO A 49 -0.31 -11.01 0.70
C PRO A 49 -1.15 -12.02 1.47
N GLN A 50 -1.65 -11.63 2.64
CA GLN A 50 -2.68 -12.38 3.35
C GLN A 50 -3.97 -12.40 2.53
N LYS A 51 -4.73 -13.50 2.65
CA LYS A 51 -6.05 -13.67 2.05
C LYS A 51 -6.94 -12.47 2.36
N LEU A 52 -7.59 -11.90 1.35
CA LEU A 52 -8.57 -10.83 1.50
C LEU A 52 -9.86 -11.39 2.09
N GLU A 53 -10.12 -11.02 3.34
CA GLU A 53 -11.32 -11.42 4.08
C GLU A 53 -12.44 -10.43 3.80
N THR A 54 -13.64 -10.96 3.54
CA THR A 54 -14.76 -10.13 3.15
C THR A 54 -16.05 -10.54 3.84
N SER A 55 -16.93 -9.57 4.10
CA SER A 55 -18.31 -9.88 4.44
C SER A 55 -19.09 -10.37 3.21
N ALA A 56 -20.16 -11.13 3.46
CA ALA A 56 -21.09 -11.55 2.41
C ALA A 56 -21.85 -10.35 1.82
N ALA A 57 -22.33 -10.50 0.59
CA ALA A 57 -23.29 -9.56 0.01
C ALA A 57 -24.66 -9.69 0.68
N LEU A 58 -25.40 -8.57 0.78
CA LEU A 58 -26.76 -8.51 1.33
C LEU A 58 -27.73 -7.96 0.29
N GLY A 59 -28.99 -8.39 0.39
CA GLY A 59 -30.07 -8.03 -0.53
C GLY A 59 -30.90 -9.27 -0.87
N SER A 60 -31.67 -9.18 -1.94
CA SER A 60 -32.41 -10.32 -2.48
C SER A 60 -32.05 -10.52 -3.94
N CYS A 61 -31.80 -11.76 -4.34
CA CYS A 61 -31.48 -12.09 -5.72
C CYS A 61 -32.33 -13.29 -6.18
N ASN A 62 -33.30 -13.01 -7.05
CA ASN A 62 -34.26 -14.02 -7.52
C ASN A 62 -33.68 -14.93 -8.63
N SER A 63 -32.46 -14.69 -9.10
CA SER A 63 -31.81 -15.39 -10.23
C SER A 63 -30.84 -16.50 -9.82
N GLY A 64 -31.06 -17.14 -8.67
CA GLY A 64 -30.22 -18.25 -8.18
C GLY A 64 -29.09 -17.86 -7.23
N GLY A 65 -29.09 -16.62 -6.74
CA GLY A 65 -28.14 -16.11 -5.75
C GLY A 65 -27.16 -15.09 -6.34
N PHE A 66 -26.31 -14.52 -5.46
CA PHE A 66 -25.28 -13.58 -5.88
C PHE A 66 -24.12 -14.29 -6.57
N ILE A 67 -23.67 -13.72 -7.69
CA ILE A 67 -22.49 -14.17 -8.42
C ILE A 67 -21.32 -13.26 -8.04
N TYR A 68 -20.18 -13.86 -7.70
CA TYR A 68 -18.97 -13.11 -7.35
C TYR A 68 -17.91 -13.25 -8.43
N GLN A 69 -17.18 -12.16 -8.63
CA GLN A 69 -16.01 -12.11 -9.50
C GLN A 69 -15.00 -11.12 -8.92
N TRP A 70 -13.83 -11.62 -8.52
CA TRP A 70 -12.74 -10.76 -8.11
C TRP A 70 -12.09 -10.09 -9.31
N GLN A 71 -11.70 -8.84 -9.11
CA GLN A 71 -11.05 -8.01 -10.10
C GLN A 71 -9.75 -7.44 -9.54
N GLN A 72 -8.78 -7.21 -10.43
CA GLN A 72 -7.50 -6.58 -10.12
C GLN A 72 -7.28 -5.33 -10.98
N SER A 73 -6.44 -4.42 -10.49
CA SER A 73 -6.04 -3.20 -11.17
C SER A 73 -4.63 -2.80 -10.76
N THR A 74 -3.89 -2.16 -11.67
CA THR A 74 -2.56 -1.57 -11.41
C THR A 74 -2.62 -0.07 -11.10
N ASP A 75 -3.75 0.58 -11.38
CA ASP A 75 -3.94 2.03 -11.25
C ASP A 75 -5.04 2.41 -10.24
N GLY A 76 -5.81 1.43 -9.75
CA GLY A 76 -6.93 1.63 -8.84
C GLY A 76 -8.19 2.18 -9.53
N VAL A 77 -8.19 2.28 -10.86
CA VAL A 77 -9.28 2.86 -11.67
C VAL A 77 -9.82 1.82 -12.66
N ASN A 78 -8.94 1.24 -13.46
CA ASN A 78 -9.28 0.25 -14.48
C ASN A 78 -9.12 -1.16 -13.91
N PHE A 79 -10.25 -1.83 -13.68
CA PHE A 79 -10.29 -3.17 -13.11
C PHE A 79 -10.59 -4.23 -14.16
N THR A 80 -9.86 -5.35 -14.09
CA THR A 80 -10.02 -6.53 -14.96
C THR A 80 -10.34 -7.76 -14.13
N ASN A 81 -11.15 -8.67 -14.68
CA ASN A 81 -11.54 -9.90 -13.98
C ASN A 81 -10.34 -10.83 -13.80
N ILE A 82 -10.26 -11.45 -12.61
CA ILE A 82 -9.29 -12.50 -12.31
C ILE A 82 -9.96 -13.85 -12.64
N PRO A 83 -9.50 -14.60 -13.66
CA PRO A 83 -10.16 -15.83 -14.07
C PRO A 83 -10.30 -16.84 -12.93
N GLY A 84 -11.51 -17.37 -12.74
CA GLY A 84 -11.81 -18.40 -11.73
C GLY A 84 -11.95 -17.89 -10.30
N ALA A 85 -11.68 -16.61 -10.03
CA ALA A 85 -11.77 -16.04 -8.69
C ALA A 85 -13.21 -15.63 -8.33
N ASN A 86 -14.05 -16.63 -8.04
CA ASN A 86 -15.49 -16.48 -7.80
C ASN A 86 -15.89 -16.69 -6.32
N GLY A 87 -14.90 -16.71 -5.42
CA GLY A 87 -15.12 -16.91 -3.99
C GLY A 87 -15.64 -15.65 -3.28
N VAL A 88 -16.20 -15.86 -2.09
CA VAL A 88 -16.44 -14.76 -1.14
C VAL A 88 -15.10 -14.08 -0.86
N GLU A 89 -14.13 -14.83 -0.37
CA GLU A 89 -12.78 -14.36 -0.12
C GLU A 89 -11.87 -14.59 -1.34
N TYR A 90 -10.69 -13.96 -1.33
CA TYR A 90 -9.69 -14.17 -2.37
C TYR A 90 -8.28 -14.19 -1.78
N GLN A 91 -7.45 -15.12 -2.25
CA GLN A 91 -6.03 -15.17 -1.94
C GLN A 91 -5.26 -14.62 -3.14
N PRO A 92 -4.76 -13.38 -3.09
CA PRO A 92 -3.90 -12.89 -4.16
C PRO A 92 -2.60 -13.67 -4.22
N GLY A 93 -2.05 -13.79 -5.43
CA GLY A 93 -0.71 -14.34 -5.64
C GLY A 93 0.40 -13.37 -5.24
N ALA A 94 1.63 -13.78 -5.50
CA ALA A 94 2.81 -12.93 -5.36
C ALA A 94 2.70 -11.67 -6.22
N ILE A 95 3.14 -10.53 -5.67
CA ILE A 95 3.15 -9.25 -6.40
C ILE A 95 4.56 -8.67 -6.46
N THR A 96 4.84 -7.95 -7.55
CA THR A 96 6.11 -7.23 -7.76
C THR A 96 5.93 -5.72 -7.88
N GLN A 97 4.68 -5.25 -7.78
CA GLN A 97 4.30 -3.84 -7.83
C GLN A 97 3.00 -3.66 -7.04
N LYS A 98 2.63 -2.41 -6.76
CA LYS A 98 1.36 -2.08 -6.10
C LYS A 98 0.19 -2.60 -6.94
N MET A 99 -0.74 -3.31 -6.29
CA MET A 99 -1.93 -3.86 -6.91
C MET A 99 -3.18 -3.49 -6.11
N TYR A 100 -4.28 -3.32 -6.82
CA TYR A 100 -5.59 -3.03 -6.27
C TYR A 100 -6.54 -4.19 -6.56
N TYR A 101 -7.38 -4.53 -5.60
CA TYR A 101 -8.35 -5.62 -5.73
C TYR A 101 -9.73 -5.16 -5.27
N ARG A 102 -10.77 -5.63 -5.94
CA ARG A 102 -12.16 -5.48 -5.49
C ARG A 102 -12.97 -6.70 -5.91
N ARG A 103 -14.07 -6.97 -5.21
CA ARG A 103 -15.03 -7.99 -5.62
C ARG A 103 -16.23 -7.33 -6.28
N MET A 104 -16.54 -7.77 -7.50
CA MET A 104 -17.81 -7.49 -8.16
C MET A 104 -18.84 -8.51 -7.71
N VAL A 105 -20.03 -8.03 -7.40
CA VAL A 105 -21.22 -8.83 -7.09
C VAL A 105 -22.27 -8.57 -8.15
N SER A 106 -22.83 -9.62 -8.73
CA SER A 106 -23.86 -9.53 -9.76
C SER A 106 -25.13 -10.28 -9.38
N CYS A 107 -26.27 -9.71 -9.75
CA CYS A 107 -27.59 -10.33 -9.64
C CYS A 107 -28.40 -9.98 -10.90
N GLY A 108 -28.53 -10.93 -11.83
CA GLY A 108 -29.11 -10.61 -13.15
C GLY A 108 -28.29 -9.53 -13.86
N SER A 109 -28.93 -8.42 -14.23
CA SER A 109 -28.27 -7.26 -14.86
C SER A 109 -27.66 -6.27 -13.85
N GLU A 110 -27.93 -6.43 -12.55
CA GLU A 110 -27.39 -5.53 -11.53
C GLU A 110 -25.97 -5.91 -11.14
N THR A 111 -25.13 -4.90 -10.92
CA THR A 111 -23.76 -5.08 -10.41
C THR A 111 -23.44 -4.07 -9.32
N ALA A 112 -22.78 -4.52 -8.26
CA ALA A 112 -22.22 -3.68 -7.22
C ALA A 112 -20.80 -4.15 -6.85
N TYR A 113 -20.03 -3.29 -6.18
CA TYR A 113 -18.62 -3.56 -5.84
C TYR A 113 -18.36 -3.34 -4.36
N THR A 114 -17.42 -4.09 -3.81
CA THR A 114 -16.86 -3.82 -2.48
C THR A 114 -16.02 -2.54 -2.48
N ASN A 115 -15.54 -2.13 -1.31
CA ASN A 115 -14.36 -1.26 -1.23
C ASN A 115 -13.16 -1.90 -1.96
N VAL A 116 -12.14 -1.07 -2.24
CA VAL A 116 -10.91 -1.49 -2.89
C VAL A 116 -9.86 -1.85 -1.84
N ALA A 117 -9.28 -3.04 -1.97
CA ALA A 117 -8.07 -3.43 -1.25
C ALA A 117 -6.83 -2.96 -2.00
N THR A 118 -5.87 -2.39 -1.28
CA THR A 118 -4.56 -1.98 -1.79
C THR A 118 -3.48 -2.87 -1.20
N VAL A 119 -2.69 -3.49 -2.05
CA VAL A 119 -1.51 -4.27 -1.65
C VAL A 119 -0.29 -3.61 -2.24
N SER A 120 0.61 -3.16 -1.37
CA SER A 120 1.87 -2.49 -1.75
C SER A 120 3.06 -3.40 -1.50
N VAL A 121 4.14 -3.16 -2.23
CA VAL A 121 5.45 -3.77 -1.92
C VAL A 121 6.17 -2.85 -0.92
N GLU A 122 6.89 -3.44 0.03
CA GLU A 122 7.76 -2.72 0.97
C GLU A 122 8.71 -1.78 0.24
N LEU A 123 9.04 -0.65 0.87
CA LEU A 123 10.00 0.30 0.32
C LEU A 123 11.39 -0.36 0.31
N ASP A 124 11.97 -0.50 -0.86
CA ASP A 124 13.40 -0.77 -0.99
C ASP A 124 14.15 0.55 -0.88
N GLY A 125 14.81 0.71 0.26
CA GLY A 125 15.66 1.85 0.58
C GLY A 125 16.99 1.85 -0.16
N GLY A 126 17.20 0.99 -1.17
CA GLY A 126 18.40 0.90 -1.99
C GLY A 126 19.69 0.69 -1.20
N CYS A 127 20.83 0.98 -1.83
CA CYS A 127 22.15 0.75 -1.26
C CYS A 127 23.10 1.90 -1.58
N ILE A 128 23.99 2.22 -0.64
CA ILE A 128 25.17 3.04 -0.92
C ILE A 128 26.15 2.18 -1.74
N SER A 129 26.49 2.68 -2.93
CA SER A 129 27.36 1.99 -3.88
C SER A 129 28.83 2.41 -3.78
N THR A 130 29.09 3.62 -3.27
CA THR A 130 30.45 4.09 -3.02
C THR A 130 31.06 3.36 -1.84
N LYS A 131 32.25 2.80 -2.03
CA LYS A 131 33.02 2.13 -0.97
C LYS A 131 33.76 3.14 -0.10
N THR A 132 34.38 2.67 0.99
CA THR A 132 35.22 3.46 1.88
C THR A 132 36.25 4.29 1.09
N GLN A 133 36.32 5.58 1.41
CA GLN A 133 37.30 6.50 0.85
C GLN A 133 38.39 6.80 1.88
N TRP A 134 39.65 6.76 1.46
CA TRP A 134 40.79 7.18 2.26
C TRP A 134 41.21 8.57 1.81
N LEU A 135 41.20 9.54 2.72
CA LEU A 135 41.43 10.95 2.43
C LEU A 135 42.59 11.47 3.26
N LEU A 136 43.41 12.32 2.65
CA LEU A 136 44.37 13.15 3.39
C LEU A 136 43.63 14.32 4.02
N PHE A 137 44.16 14.82 5.14
CA PHE A 137 43.58 15.97 5.85
C PHE A 137 43.46 17.18 4.90
N GLY A 138 42.29 17.81 4.89
CA GLY A 138 42.00 18.97 4.06
C GLY A 138 41.52 18.66 2.63
N ASN A 139 41.43 17.39 2.22
CA ASN A 139 40.84 17.04 0.92
C ASN A 139 39.31 16.94 0.97
N ILE A 140 38.69 17.30 -0.15
CA ILE A 140 37.25 17.13 -0.37
C ILE A 140 36.99 15.67 -0.74
N PRO A 141 36.06 14.97 -0.07
CA PRO A 141 35.68 13.61 -0.46
C PRO A 141 35.06 13.56 -1.86
N ALA A 142 35.22 12.44 -2.55
CA ALA A 142 34.43 12.16 -3.75
C ALA A 142 32.96 11.93 -3.37
N SER A 143 32.04 12.18 -4.31
CA SER A 143 30.62 11.95 -4.09
C SER A 143 30.30 10.53 -3.64
N ILE A 144 29.38 10.40 -2.69
CA ILE A 144 28.80 9.13 -2.28
C ILE A 144 27.55 8.91 -3.12
N ASN A 145 27.55 7.83 -3.91
CA ASN A 145 26.47 7.46 -4.80
C ASN A 145 25.60 6.39 -4.15
N ALA A 146 24.30 6.54 -4.25
CA ALA A 146 23.34 5.53 -3.79
C ALA A 146 22.43 5.10 -4.94
N THR A 147 21.99 3.84 -4.94
CA THR A 147 20.98 3.37 -5.90
C THR A 147 19.63 4.02 -5.60
N ALA A 148 18.78 4.20 -6.62
CA ALA A 148 17.46 4.80 -6.42
C ALA A 148 16.62 3.94 -5.47
N ALA A 149 15.74 4.57 -4.68
CA ALA A 149 14.73 3.82 -3.95
C ALA A 149 13.74 3.18 -4.94
N LEU A 150 13.23 2.00 -4.59
CA LEU A 150 12.23 1.29 -5.38
C LEU A 150 11.04 0.93 -4.50
N PHE A 151 9.88 0.70 -5.13
CA PHE A 151 8.65 0.28 -4.46
C PHE A 151 8.17 1.26 -3.38
N GLY A 152 7.43 0.79 -2.38
CA GLY A 152 6.76 1.62 -1.39
C GLY A 152 5.32 1.96 -1.77
N ARG A 153 4.69 2.81 -0.94
CA ARG A 153 3.28 3.20 -1.08
C ARG A 153 3.02 4.02 -2.34
N ASP A 154 3.96 4.90 -2.67
CA ASP A 154 3.89 5.83 -3.81
C ASP A 154 5.20 5.81 -4.61
N PRO A 155 5.41 4.78 -5.46
CA PRO A 155 6.66 4.62 -6.19
C PRO A 155 7.01 5.83 -7.06
N GLY A 156 8.28 6.22 -7.05
CA GLY A 156 8.79 7.39 -7.79
C GLY A 156 8.70 8.73 -7.06
N ASN A 157 8.07 8.79 -5.88
CA ASN A 157 7.99 10.00 -5.05
C ASN A 157 8.72 9.79 -3.71
N TYR A 158 10.05 9.97 -3.74
CA TYR A 158 10.93 9.70 -2.62
C TYR A 158 11.61 10.98 -2.11
N SER A 159 11.77 11.06 -0.79
CA SER A 159 12.57 12.10 -0.12
C SER A 159 13.79 11.47 0.53
N TYR A 160 14.94 12.12 0.37
CA TYR A 160 16.23 11.67 0.89
C TYR A 160 16.72 12.62 1.98
N GLN A 161 17.44 12.07 2.97
CA GLN A 161 18.17 12.84 3.97
C GLN A 161 19.45 12.09 4.32
N TRP A 162 20.59 12.70 4.05
CA TRP A 162 21.87 12.14 4.45
C TRP A 162 22.17 12.43 5.91
N GLN A 163 22.77 11.45 6.58
CA GLN A 163 23.19 11.53 7.96
C GLN A 163 24.66 11.15 8.09
N CYS A 164 25.35 11.75 9.06
CA CYS A 164 26.72 11.40 9.40
C CYS A 164 26.82 10.90 10.84
N SER A 165 27.79 10.03 11.10
CA SER A 165 28.05 9.45 12.41
C SER A 165 29.55 9.27 12.62
N ILE A 166 30.03 9.51 13.83
CA ILE A 166 31.44 9.26 14.21
C ILE A 166 31.61 7.92 14.93
N ASP A 167 30.53 7.36 15.44
CA ASP A 167 30.51 6.17 16.31
C ASP A 167 29.77 4.99 15.66
N ASN A 168 29.16 5.19 14.49
CA ASN A 168 28.29 4.23 13.80
C ASN A 168 27.05 3.81 14.60
N ILE A 169 26.68 4.63 15.60
CA ILE A 169 25.52 4.41 16.48
C ILE A 169 24.59 5.62 16.40
N SER A 170 25.16 6.80 16.59
CA SER A 170 24.45 8.08 16.59
C SER A 170 24.60 8.76 15.23
N PHE A 171 23.49 8.90 14.52
CA PHE A 171 23.46 9.54 13.20
C PHE A 171 22.80 10.92 13.28
N ILE A 172 23.45 11.93 12.72
CA ILE A 172 23.01 13.33 12.70
C ILE A 172 22.73 13.75 11.27
N ASP A 173 21.61 14.41 11.02
CA ASP A 173 21.26 14.93 9.70
C ASP A 173 22.28 15.95 9.19
N ILE A 174 22.71 15.79 7.94
CA ILE A 174 23.52 16.76 7.23
C ILE A 174 22.57 17.81 6.62
N PRO A 175 22.60 19.08 7.08
CA PRO A 175 21.67 20.09 6.61
C PRO A 175 21.75 20.28 5.09
N GLY A 176 20.60 20.27 4.42
CA GLY A 176 20.49 20.49 2.97
C GLY A 176 20.88 19.30 2.08
N ALA A 177 21.36 18.20 2.65
CA ALA A 177 21.71 17.00 1.90
C ALA A 177 20.47 16.12 1.64
N THR A 178 19.64 16.54 0.67
CA THR A 178 18.33 15.94 0.36
C THR A 178 18.24 15.26 -1.00
N LEU A 179 19.37 15.11 -1.68
CA LEU A 179 19.47 14.43 -2.97
C LEU A 179 19.85 12.96 -2.79
N GLN A 180 19.53 12.13 -3.78
CA GLN A 180 19.90 10.70 -3.81
C GLN A 180 21.41 10.47 -3.68
N ASN A 181 22.24 11.38 -4.20
CA ASN A 181 23.69 11.30 -4.08
C ASN A 181 24.18 12.43 -3.17
N LEU A 182 25.14 12.12 -2.30
CA LEU A 182 25.81 13.12 -1.47
C LEU A 182 27.04 13.66 -2.19
N SER A 183 27.06 14.97 -2.41
CA SER A 183 28.22 15.70 -2.90
C SER A 183 28.82 16.56 -1.79
N PHE A 184 30.12 16.81 -1.89
CA PHE A 184 30.86 17.64 -0.93
C PHE A 184 31.41 18.86 -1.66
N SER A 185 31.23 20.04 -1.07
CA SER A 185 31.77 21.30 -1.58
C SER A 185 32.91 21.85 -0.73
N SER A 186 33.22 21.19 0.40
CA SER A 186 34.28 21.55 1.32
C SER A 186 34.86 20.30 1.98
N PRO A 187 36.10 20.37 2.52
CA PRO A 187 36.69 19.27 3.28
C PRO A 187 35.87 18.97 4.53
N LEU A 188 35.81 17.69 4.91
CA LEU A 188 35.16 17.29 6.16
C LEU A 188 36.06 17.65 7.35
N PRO A 189 35.52 18.26 8.42
CA PRO A 189 36.30 18.61 9.60
C PRO A 189 36.75 17.39 10.42
N GLN A 190 36.16 16.20 10.18
CA GLN A 190 36.53 14.93 10.83
C GLN A 190 36.09 13.70 10.03
N LEU A 191 36.58 12.52 10.42
CA LEU A 191 36.14 11.21 9.91
C LEU A 191 34.70 10.93 10.33
N CYS A 192 33.81 10.73 9.36
CA CYS A 192 32.43 10.34 9.59
C CYS A 192 32.03 9.15 8.71
N GLY A 193 31.29 8.20 9.26
CA GLY A 193 30.46 7.26 8.51
C GLY A 193 29.19 7.97 8.02
N PHE A 194 28.72 7.61 6.83
CA PHE A 194 27.54 8.21 6.21
C PHE A 194 26.45 7.15 6.05
N SER A 195 25.22 7.52 6.37
CA SER A 195 24.02 6.74 6.06
C SER A 195 23.01 7.63 5.35
N GLU A 196 22.13 7.01 4.57
CA GLU A 196 21.05 7.70 3.89
C GLU A 196 19.72 7.22 4.45
N LYS A 197 18.95 8.16 5.03
CA LYS A 197 17.60 7.90 5.46
C LYS A 197 16.65 8.24 4.33
N ARG A 198 15.79 7.28 3.98
CA ARG A 198 14.80 7.44 2.91
C ARG A 198 13.41 7.36 3.48
N SER A 199 12.55 8.24 2.98
CA SER A 199 11.15 8.29 3.34
C SER A 199 10.31 8.54 2.10
N GLN A 200 9.08 8.05 2.14
CA GLN A 200 8.08 8.32 1.11
C GLN A 200 7.09 9.34 1.67
N ALA A 201 6.63 10.26 0.83
CA ALA A 201 5.60 11.21 1.23
C ALA A 201 4.29 10.46 1.49
N VAL A 202 3.69 10.66 2.66
CA VAL A 202 2.29 10.27 2.88
C VAL A 202 1.43 11.33 2.20
N ARG A 203 0.85 11.01 1.03
CA ARG A 203 -0.17 11.87 0.44
C ARG A 203 -1.47 11.69 1.24
N TRP A 204 -1.85 12.72 1.98
CA TRP A 204 -3.22 12.84 2.50
C TRP A 204 -4.13 13.14 1.31
N ILE A 205 -5.07 12.24 1.03
CA ILE A 205 -6.18 12.43 0.09
C ILE A 205 -7.41 12.76 0.94
#